data_AF-A0A966W1K3-F1
#
_entry.id   AF-A0A966W1K3-F1
#
_cell.length_a   1.000
_cell.length_b   1.000
_cell.length_c   1.000
_cell.angle_alpha   90.00
_cell.angle_beta   90.00
_cell.angle_gamma   90.00
#
_symmetry.space_group_name_H-M   'P 1'
#
loop_
_entity.id
_entity.type
_entity.pdbx_description
1 polymer ?
#
loop_
_entity_poly.entity_id
_entity_poly.type
_entity_poly.pdbx_seq_one_letter_code
_entity_poly.pdbx_strand_id
1 'polypeptide(L)'
;MFRRVIANREGDCKPSPSLSEILRAEIAQAGPLPCARFMELALYHPEHGYYERDCSVVGQRGDFYTSVSVGELFGQMLAFQFASWLDE
;
A
#
# COMPACT_ATOMS: atom_id res chain seq x y z
N MET A 1 -9.55 13.76 -27.81
CA MET A 1 -8.54 12.75 -27.47
C MET A 1 -8.47 12.69 -25.95
N PHE A 2 -9.03 11.61 -25.39
CA PHE A 2 -9.12 11.21 -23.97
C PHE A 2 -9.77 12.16 -22.95
N ARG A 3 -11.10 12.00 -22.85
CA ARG A 3 -11.94 12.40 -21.71
C ARG A 3 -11.44 11.66 -20.46
N ARG A 4 -11.06 12.41 -19.43
CA ARG A 4 -10.75 11.91 -18.09
C ARG A 4 -12.02 11.27 -17.51
N VAL A 5 -12.06 9.95 -17.44
CA VAL A 5 -13.12 9.18 -16.78
C VAL A 5 -12.98 9.43 -15.28
N ILE A 6 -13.67 10.45 -14.77
CA ILE A 6 -14.07 10.47 -13.36
C ILE A 6 -15.20 9.46 -13.26
N ALA A 7 -14.86 8.23 -12.87
CA ALA A 7 -15.86 7.26 -12.48
C ALA A 7 -16.43 7.69 -11.13
N ASN A 8 -17.52 8.44 -11.17
CA ASN A 8 -18.53 8.36 -10.13
C ASN A 8 -18.94 6.88 -10.04
N ARG A 9 -18.58 6.19 -8.96
CA ARG A 9 -19.22 4.93 -8.56
C ARG A 9 -20.23 5.21 -7.47
N GLU A 10 -21.26 5.98 -7.80
CA GLU A 10 -22.56 5.83 -7.15
C GLU A 10 -23.32 4.77 -7.96
N GLY A 11 -23.35 3.54 -7.46
CA GLY A 11 -24.02 2.43 -8.15
C GLY A 11 -23.75 1.07 -7.52
N ASP A 12 -24.68 0.67 -6.64
CA ASP A 12 -24.91 -0.70 -6.15
C ASP A 12 -23.77 -1.35 -5.34
N CYS A 13 -23.59 -0.89 -4.10
CA CYS A 13 -22.70 -1.53 -3.12
C CYS A 13 -23.37 -2.81 -2.61
N LYS A 14 -23.19 -3.92 -3.34
CA LYS A 14 -23.12 -5.20 -2.64
C LYS A 14 -21.98 -5.05 -1.63
N PRO A 15 -22.20 -5.24 -0.32
CA PRO A 15 -21.13 -5.07 0.64
C PRO A 15 -20.06 -6.12 0.32
N SER A 16 -18.96 -5.70 -0.31
CA SER A 16 -17.73 -6.50 -0.35
C SER A 16 -17.33 -6.73 1.10
N PRO A 17 -17.06 -7.98 1.51
CA PRO A 17 -16.73 -8.25 2.90
C PRO A 17 -15.54 -7.41 3.31
N SER A 18 -15.64 -6.71 4.45
CA SER A 18 -14.50 -5.97 4.97
C SER A 18 -13.34 -6.92 5.28
N LEU A 19 -12.10 -6.40 5.30
CA LEU A 19 -10.93 -7.18 5.70
C LEU A 19 -11.13 -7.90 7.05
N SER A 20 -11.81 -7.25 8.00
CA SER A 20 -12.14 -7.82 9.31
C SER A 20 -13.04 -9.06 9.20
N GLU A 21 -13.98 -9.08 8.24
CA GLU A 21 -14.87 -10.23 8.01
C GLU A 21 -14.09 -11.39 7.39
N ILE A 22 -13.19 -11.11 6.44
CA ILE A 22 -12.30 -12.10 5.83
C ILE A 22 -11.42 -12.76 6.90
N LEU A 23 -10.79 -11.96 7.76
CA LEU A 23 -9.95 -12.45 8.86
C LEU A 23 -10.74 -13.31 9.85
N ARG A 24 -11.96 -12.87 10.22
CA ARG A 24 -12.83 -13.66 11.12
C ARG A 24 -13.22 -15.00 10.49
N ALA A 25 -13.51 -15.03 9.20
CA ALA A 25 -13.85 -16.25 8.49
C ALA A 25 -12.67 -17.23 8.46
N GLU A 26 -11.45 -16.75 8.20
CA GLU A 26 -10.24 -17.58 8.21
C GLU A 26 -9.98 -18.15 9.62
N ILE A 27 -10.12 -17.32 10.66
CA ILE A 27 -9.97 -17.75 12.07
C ILE A 27 -11.01 -18.81 12.45
N ALA A 28 -12.26 -18.63 12.02
CA ALA A 28 -13.34 -19.58 12.32
C ALA A 28 -13.12 -20.95 11.65
N GLN A 29 -12.49 -20.98 10.48
CA GLN A 29 -12.25 -22.22 9.72
C GLN A 29 -10.97 -22.94 10.13
N ALA A 30 -9.87 -22.20 10.32
CA ALA A 30 -8.53 -22.76 10.50
C ALA A 30 -7.97 -22.59 11.92
N GLY A 31 -8.68 -21.88 12.80
CA GLY A 31 -8.19 -21.52 14.13
C GLY A 31 -7.34 -20.24 14.12
N PRO A 32 -6.59 -19.96 15.21
CA PRO A 32 -5.83 -18.72 15.34
C PRO A 32 -4.85 -18.47 14.19
N LEU A 33 -4.81 -17.25 13.69
CA LEU A 33 -3.89 -16.86 12.61
C LEU A 33 -2.48 -16.55 13.14
N PRO A 34 -1.42 -17.00 12.45
CA PRO A 34 -0.09 -16.45 12.65
C PRO A 34 -0.07 -14.95 12.37
N CYS A 35 0.71 -14.19 13.14
CA CYS A 35 0.86 -12.75 12.95
C CYS A 35 1.27 -12.40 11.51
N ALA A 36 2.16 -13.19 10.90
CA ALA A 36 2.59 -12.99 9.51
C ALA A 36 1.42 -13.01 8.51
N ARG A 37 0.45 -13.92 8.69
CA ARG A 37 -0.72 -14.03 7.82
C ARG A 37 -1.69 -12.86 8.00
N PHE A 38 -1.89 -12.44 9.25
CA PHE A 38 -2.64 -11.22 9.53
C PHE A 38 -2.00 -9.99 8.85
N MET A 39 -0.68 -9.84 8.98
CA MET A 39 0.07 -8.72 8.39
C MET A 39 0.03 -8.75 6.87
N GLU A 40 0.16 -9.93 6.25
CA GLU A 40 0.02 -10.11 4.81
C GLU A 40 -1.32 -9.56 4.30
N LEU A 41 -2.43 -9.96 4.93
CA LEU A 41 -3.76 -9.50 4.55
C LEU A 41 -3.97 -8.00 4.86
N ALA A 42 -3.53 -7.54 6.03
CA ALA A 42 -3.65 -6.13 6.41
C ALA A 42 -2.87 -5.19 5.49
N LEU A 43 -1.70 -5.60 5.01
CA LEU A 43 -0.85 -4.78 4.18
C LEU A 43 -1.15 -4.92 2.69
N TYR A 44 -1.45 -6.13 2.21
CA TYR A 44 -1.40 -6.49 0.79
C TYR A 44 -2.65 -7.20 0.26
N HIS A 45 -3.76 -7.24 1.00
CA HIS A 45 -5.00 -7.79 0.43
C HIS A 45 -5.40 -6.99 -0.83
N PRO A 46 -5.69 -7.62 -1.98
CA PRO A 46 -5.89 -6.90 -3.25
C PRO A 46 -6.95 -5.80 -3.22
N GLU A 47 -8.00 -5.97 -2.41
CA GLU A 47 -9.10 -4.99 -2.32
C GLU A 47 -9.05 -4.11 -1.05
N HIS A 48 -8.30 -4.52 -0.03
CA HIS A 48 -8.41 -3.93 1.32
C HIS A 48 -7.07 -3.66 2.01
N GLY A 49 -5.99 -4.17 1.44
CA GLY A 49 -4.63 -4.03 1.95
C GLY A 49 -4.25 -2.56 2.02
N TYR A 50 -3.51 -2.20 3.06
CA TYR A 50 -3.08 -0.83 3.26
C TYR A 50 -2.33 -0.27 2.06
N TYR A 51 -1.40 -1.03 1.47
CA TYR A 51 -0.57 -0.59 0.34
C TYR A 51 -1.22 -0.77 -1.05
N GLU A 52 -2.35 -1.47 -1.13
CA GLU A 52 -3.09 -1.69 -2.38
C GLU A 52 -4.16 -0.61 -2.61
N ARG A 53 -4.45 0.23 -1.60
CA ARG A 53 -5.39 1.33 -1.76
C ARG A 53 -4.73 2.51 -2.47
N ASP A 54 -5.36 3.01 -3.53
CA ASP A 54 -4.94 4.22 -4.26
C ASP A 54 -4.75 5.47 -3.36
N CYS A 55 -5.29 5.45 -2.14
CA CYS A 55 -5.22 6.55 -1.19
C CYS A 55 -4.12 6.42 -0.12
N SER A 56 -3.32 5.34 -0.08
CA SER A 56 -2.20 5.25 0.86
C SER A 56 -1.06 6.15 0.37
N VAL A 57 -1.04 7.39 0.84
CA VAL A 57 0.00 8.37 0.47
C VAL A 57 1.18 8.20 1.41
N VAL A 58 2.40 8.09 0.86
CA VAL A 58 3.65 8.24 1.61
C VAL A 58 4.12 9.69 1.52
N GLY A 59 4.59 10.27 2.62
CA GLY A 59 5.15 11.64 2.65
C GLY A 59 4.38 12.60 3.55
N GLN A 60 4.50 13.91 3.30
CA GLN A 60 4.04 14.96 4.23
C GLN A 60 2.53 14.90 4.57
N ARG A 61 1.73 14.33 3.67
CA ARG A 61 0.27 14.16 3.83
C ARG A 61 -0.13 12.71 4.09
N GLY A 62 0.85 11.84 4.29
CA GLY A 62 0.71 10.42 4.51
C GLY A 62 0.80 10.02 5.98
N ASP A 63 0.62 8.73 6.25
CA ASP A 63 0.73 8.19 7.61
C ASP A 63 2.18 8.09 8.09
N PHE A 64 3.15 8.09 7.16
CA PHE A 64 4.56 8.04 7.48
C PHE A 64 5.43 8.83 6.50
N TYR A 65 6.59 9.21 7.01
CA TYR A 65 7.64 9.93 6.29
C TYR A 65 8.83 9.01 6.08
N THR A 66 9.48 9.12 4.92
CA THR A 66 10.70 8.37 4.60
C THR A 66 11.82 9.33 4.21
N SER A 67 13.05 8.85 4.09
CA SER A 67 14.19 9.70 3.70
C SER A 67 13.98 10.40 2.36
N VAL A 68 13.33 9.74 1.39
CA VAL A 68 12.97 10.34 0.10
C VAL A 68 11.87 11.41 0.22
N SER A 69 11.13 11.44 1.33
CA SER A 69 10.08 12.41 1.55
C SER A 69 10.60 13.78 1.99
N VAL A 70 11.83 13.86 2.57
CA VAL A 70 12.43 15.09 3.14
C VAL A 70 12.81 16.11 2.07
N GLY A 71 13.40 15.63 0.97
CA GLY A 71 13.97 16.46 -0.09
C GLY A 71 14.95 15.69 -0.96
N GLU A 72 15.56 16.37 -1.93
CA GLU A 72 16.34 15.74 -3.00
C GLU A 72 17.69 15.16 -2.55
N LEU A 73 18.25 15.64 -1.43
CA LEU A 73 19.61 15.31 -0.97
C LEU A 73 19.85 13.80 -0.84
N PHE A 74 18.89 13.05 -0.30
CA PHE A 74 19.03 11.60 -0.14
C PHE A 74 19.21 10.89 -1.50
N GLY A 75 18.44 11.30 -2.52
CA GLY A 75 18.57 10.78 -3.88
C GLY A 75 19.90 11.16 -4.54
N GLN A 76 20.38 12.40 -4.31
CA GLN A 76 21.67 12.86 -4.83
C GLN A 76 22.85 12.06 -4.26
N MET A 77 22.82 11.74 -2.96
CA MET A 77 23.85 10.91 -2.33
C MET A 77 23.86 9.49 -2.88
N LEU A 78 22.69 8.89 -3.11
CA LEU A 78 22.58 7.58 -3.76
C LEU A 78 23.13 7.61 -5.19
N ALA A 79 22.79 8.64 -5.97
CA ALA A 79 23.29 8.81 -7.33
C ALA A 79 24.82 8.90 -7.39
N PHE A 80 25.42 9.67 -6.47
CA PHE A 80 26.89 9.76 -6.34
C PHE A 80 27.52 8.39 -6.03
N GLN A 81 26.93 7.63 -5.10
CA GLN A 81 27.43 6.30 -4.74
C GLN A 81 27.31 5.30 -5.90
N PHE A 82 26.20 5.32 -6.63
CA PHE A 82 26.00 4.45 -7.78
C PHE A 82 26.95 4.77 -8.93
N ALA A 83 27.24 6.05 -9.18
CA ALA A 83 28.23 6.45 -10.18
C ALA A 83 29.62 5.90 -9.83
N SER A 84 30.03 6.05 -8.57
CA SER A 84 31.31 5.51 -8.07
C SER A 84 31.43 4.00 -8.28
N TRP A 85 30.38 3.22 -7.98
CA TRP A 85 30.39 1.76 -8.19
C TRP A 85 30.42 1.33 -9.66
N LEU A 86 29.96 2.16 -10.58
CA LEU A 86 29.97 1.84 -12.01
C LEU A 86 31.31 2.17 -12.68
N ASP A 87 32.11 3.04 -12.05
CA ASP A 87 33.44 3.42 -12.53
C ASP A 87 34.56 2.45 -12.06
N GLU A 88 34.23 1.47 -11.20
CA GLU A 88 35.10 0.35 -10.76
C GLU A 88 35.02 -0.85 -11.72
#